data_AF-A0A920FHX5-F1
#
_entry.id   AF-A0A920FHX5-F1
#
_cell.length_a   1.000
_cell.length_b   1.000
_cell.length_c   1.000
_cell.angle_alpha   90.00
_cell.angle_beta   90.00
_cell.angle_gamma   90.00
#
_symmetry.space_group_name_H-M   'P 1'
#
loop_
_entity.id
_entity.type
_entity.pdbx_description
1 polymer ?
#
loop_
_entity_poly.entity_id
_entity_poly.type
_entity_poly.pdbx_seq_one_letter_code
_entity_poly.pdbx_strand_id
1 'polypeptide(L)'
;MERLSTHVKRFIIPYIIVLAGLILLYTALFSGTGNISQSNDFLFGALSVLLLGVVIILILRNVIEKSYFKFIIPVMIVYCLFLSYKTYNSIATTIDQIELKKEINAHVKQGLRDIEVTQIEYKKKYGWYANEFSELKRFLSEDSVYSVSTIGTVPDYKITLEHQEILGYDPIRDYIEIESYDEKEALLCGLLKKDTSWQNVREKLFPTVSDSSKARLYDFVVDHLNRVNLTQDGSKKLFVMDSDILETSDETTFECLLYKTGTNFHFVTANIIDFNENDTAYYNLEIDGLIVKDSIPQLPSLQIGDILESANNTQIKSPSEVYNIIKETRKDTIIFNVIRNNQPQVIQLTQKDIIPKPSRINWSDLEDMLNYNLLPPYYNPIGFEKMYIGKDMVIKEDEFSSPSLDLVKFKTLLENRGFDTTSLSFEFNRNETFSFLI
;
A
#
# COMPACT_ATOMS: atom_id res chain seq x y z
N MET A 1 64.88 -36.43 27.21
CA MET A 1 63.86 -35.52 26.62
C MET A 1 63.58 -35.78 25.14
N GLU A 2 64.57 -36.15 24.31
CA GLU A 2 64.36 -36.40 22.86
C GLU A 2 63.36 -37.52 22.52
N ARG A 3 63.34 -38.62 23.29
CA ARG A 3 62.35 -39.71 23.10
C ARG A 3 60.91 -39.30 23.41
N LEU A 4 60.71 -38.36 24.33
CA LEU A 4 59.38 -37.83 24.66
C LEU A 4 58.90 -36.88 23.56
N SER A 5 59.79 -36.01 23.06
CA SER A 5 59.51 -35.07 21.97
C SER A 5 59.13 -35.78 20.66
N THR A 6 59.84 -36.86 20.32
CA THR A 6 59.55 -37.68 19.13
C THR A 6 58.25 -38.48 19.25
N HIS A 7 57.91 -38.97 20.44
CA HIS A 7 56.61 -39.57 20.70
C HIS A 7 55.47 -38.55 20.58
N VAL A 8 55.59 -37.38 21.20
CA VAL A 8 54.55 -36.33 21.16
C VAL A 8 54.30 -35.86 19.72
N LYS A 9 55.35 -35.60 18.94
CA LYS A 9 55.22 -35.17 17.54
C LYS A 9 54.52 -36.20 16.65
N ARG A 10 54.63 -37.50 16.95
CA ARG A 10 54.03 -38.58 16.17
C ARG A 10 52.53 -38.74 16.38
N PHE A 11 52.01 -38.40 17.57
CA PHE A 11 50.60 -38.61 17.92
C PHE A 11 49.74 -37.34 17.88
N ILE A 12 50.35 -36.15 17.80
CA ILE A 12 49.63 -34.87 17.91
C ILE A 12 48.55 -34.69 16.83
N ILE A 13 48.85 -35.01 15.57
CA ILE A 13 47.92 -34.90 14.43
C ILE A 13 46.71 -35.84 14.60
N PRO A 14 46.89 -37.16 14.86
CA PRO A 14 45.76 -38.05 15.12
C PRO A 14 44.88 -37.61 16.29
N TYR A 15 45.47 -37.12 17.39
CA TYR A 15 44.70 -36.61 18.52
C TYR A 15 43.86 -35.39 18.15
N ILE A 16 44.38 -34.47 17.34
CA ILE A 16 43.62 -33.33 16.81
C ILE A 16 42.46 -33.79 15.93
N ILE A 17 42.67 -34.80 15.09
CA ILE A 17 41.61 -35.36 14.23
C ILE A 17 40.50 -36.00 15.07
N VAL A 18 40.85 -36.78 16.11
CA VAL A 18 39.86 -37.34 17.05
C VAL A 18 39.10 -36.24 17.76
N LEU A 19 39.79 -35.21 18.26
CA LEU A 19 39.17 -34.07 18.92
C LEU A 19 38.19 -33.35 17.98
N ALA A 20 38.59 -33.09 16.73
CA ALA A 20 37.73 -32.50 15.72
C ALA A 20 36.51 -33.39 15.40
N GLY A 21 36.71 -34.70 15.28
CA GLY A 21 35.61 -35.67 15.11
C GLY A 21 34.63 -35.66 16.27
N LEU A 22 35.11 -35.56 17.52
CA LEU A 22 34.26 -35.43 18.71
C LEU A 22 33.45 -34.13 18.72
N ILE A 23 34.08 -33.00 18.34
CA ILE A 23 33.40 -31.71 18.23
C ILE A 23 32.31 -31.77 17.15
N LEU A 24 32.61 -32.35 15.99
CA LEU A 24 31.63 -32.53 14.90
C LEU A 24 30.49 -33.48 15.29
N LEU A 25 30.77 -34.52 16.07
CA LEU A 25 29.75 -35.44 16.56
C LEU A 25 28.85 -34.74 17.59
N TYR A 26 29.45 -33.93 18.45
CA TYR A 26 28.72 -33.11 19.41
C TYR A 26 27.79 -32.12 18.70
N THR A 27 28.26 -31.45 17.65
CA THR A 27 27.37 -30.58 16.85
C THR A 27 26.30 -31.39 16.13
N ALA A 28 26.63 -32.54 15.54
CA ALA A 28 25.65 -33.38 14.85
C ALA A 28 24.49 -33.83 15.77
N LEU A 29 24.80 -34.12 17.04
CA LEU A 29 23.83 -34.65 18.00
C LEU A 29 23.11 -33.58 18.81
N PHE A 30 23.76 -32.43 19.06
CA PHE A 30 23.29 -31.45 20.03
C PHE A 30 23.15 -30.03 19.48
N SER A 31 23.61 -29.73 18.27
CA SER A 31 23.36 -28.42 17.64
C SER A 31 22.05 -28.42 16.85
N GLY A 32 20.96 -28.12 17.56
CA GLY A 32 19.66 -27.82 16.98
C GLY A 32 18.90 -26.88 17.90
N THR A 33 18.34 -25.80 17.35
CA THR A 33 17.43 -24.91 18.07
C THR A 33 16.03 -25.07 17.49
N GLY A 34 15.08 -25.54 18.30
CA GLY A 34 13.72 -25.82 17.86
C GLY A 34 13.61 -27.08 16.99
N ASN A 35 12.82 -27.01 15.92
CA ASN A 35 12.59 -28.15 15.00
C ASN A 35 13.68 -28.35 13.93
N ILE A 36 14.82 -27.66 14.06
CA ILE A 36 15.91 -27.73 13.07
C ILE A 36 17.02 -28.58 13.67
N SER A 37 17.08 -29.85 13.26
CA SER A 37 18.18 -30.79 13.57
C SER A 37 19.17 -30.87 12.42
N GLN A 38 20.43 -31.21 12.72
CA GLN A 38 21.42 -31.52 11.68
C GLN A 38 21.02 -32.77 10.89
N SER A 39 21.49 -32.84 9.63
CA SER A 39 21.16 -33.97 8.75
C SER A 39 21.87 -35.26 9.19
N ASN A 40 21.25 -36.41 8.92
CA ASN A 40 21.89 -37.72 9.16
C ASN A 40 23.21 -37.85 8.38
N ASP A 41 23.33 -37.21 7.22
CA ASP A 41 24.56 -37.20 6.43
C ASP A 41 25.71 -36.47 7.15
N PHE A 42 25.42 -35.38 7.87
CA PHE A 42 26.41 -34.69 8.71
C PHE A 42 26.87 -35.57 9.87
N LEU A 43 25.95 -36.32 10.51
CA LEU A 43 26.28 -37.29 11.55
C LEU A 43 27.22 -38.40 11.04
N PHE A 44 26.93 -38.97 9.87
CA PHE A 44 27.81 -39.96 9.26
C PHE A 44 29.18 -39.36 8.90
N GLY A 45 29.23 -38.13 8.40
CA GLY A 45 30.48 -37.40 8.18
C GLY A 45 31.31 -37.24 9.46
N ALA A 46 30.67 -36.81 10.55
CA ALA A 46 31.31 -36.63 11.86
C ALA A 46 31.87 -37.95 12.42
N LEU A 47 31.09 -39.03 12.35
CA LEU A 47 31.51 -40.38 12.76
C LEU A 47 32.72 -40.87 11.96
N SER A 48 32.77 -40.52 10.68
CA SER A 48 33.84 -40.93 9.76
C SER A 48 35.17 -40.27 10.09
N VAL A 49 35.15 -38.96 10.41
CA VAL A 49 36.34 -38.21 10.85
C VAL A 49 36.85 -38.76 12.18
N LEU A 50 35.94 -39.07 13.11
CA LEU A 50 36.29 -39.69 14.40
C LEU A 50 36.96 -41.07 14.20
N LEU A 51 36.34 -41.95 13.40
CA LEU A 51 36.86 -43.27 13.08
C LEU A 51 38.25 -43.20 12.43
N LEU A 52 38.44 -42.27 11.50
CA LEU A 52 39.74 -42.04 10.86
C LEU A 52 40.83 -41.72 11.90
N GLY A 53 40.55 -40.79 12.82
CA GLY A 53 41.49 -40.44 13.89
C GLY A 53 41.84 -41.62 14.79
N VAL A 54 40.83 -42.42 15.18
CA VAL A 54 41.02 -43.62 16.02
C VAL A 54 41.85 -44.68 15.29
N VAL A 55 41.56 -44.96 14.03
CA VAL A 55 42.29 -45.95 13.22
C VAL A 55 43.76 -45.53 13.08
N ILE A 56 44.06 -44.25 12.83
CA ILE A 56 45.44 -43.77 12.74
C ILE A 56 46.20 -43.98 14.07
N ILE A 57 45.56 -43.74 15.22
CA ILE A 57 46.17 -43.98 16.55
C ILE A 57 46.48 -45.47 16.74
N LEU A 58 45.54 -46.36 16.39
CA LEU A 58 45.72 -47.81 16.51
C LEU A 58 46.87 -48.33 15.64
N ILE A 59 47.04 -47.76 14.45
CA ILE A 59 48.17 -48.06 13.55
C ILE A 59 49.49 -47.57 14.15
N LEU A 60 49.55 -46.34 14.65
CA LEU A 60 50.79 -45.78 15.23
C LEU A 60 51.27 -46.54 16.47
N ARG A 61 50.34 -47.17 17.19
CA ARG A 61 50.60 -48.01 18.36
C ARG A 61 50.99 -49.46 18.00
N ASN A 62 51.07 -49.81 16.71
CA ASN A 62 51.28 -51.18 16.22
C ASN A 62 50.26 -52.20 16.77
N VAL A 63 49.06 -51.76 17.14
CA VAL A 63 47.98 -52.67 17.57
C VAL A 63 47.39 -53.40 16.37
N ILE A 64 47.39 -52.76 15.20
CA ILE A 64 46.95 -53.34 13.93
C ILE A 64 48.19 -53.71 13.11
N GLU A 65 48.27 -54.95 12.66
CA GLU A 65 49.36 -55.40 11.78
C GLU A 65 49.28 -54.76 10.39
N LYS A 66 50.44 -54.50 9.78
CA LYS A 66 50.54 -53.86 8.46
C LYS A 66 49.83 -54.63 7.33
N SER A 67 49.50 -55.91 7.52
CA SER A 67 48.78 -56.74 6.54
C SER A 67 47.33 -56.28 6.31
N TYR A 68 46.65 -55.83 7.37
CA TYR A 68 45.25 -55.36 7.32
C TYR A 68 45.09 -54.06 6.51
N PHE A 69 46.17 -53.30 6.33
CA PHE A 69 46.18 -52.05 5.58
C PHE A 69 45.77 -52.23 4.11
N LYS A 70 46.12 -53.37 3.51
CA LYS A 70 45.76 -53.69 2.13
C LYS A 70 44.25 -53.81 1.93
N PHE A 71 43.49 -54.05 2.99
CA PHE A 71 42.03 -54.14 2.97
C PHE A 71 41.34 -52.85 3.46
N ILE A 72 41.90 -52.18 4.49
CA ILE A 72 41.29 -50.98 5.08
C ILE A 72 41.33 -49.78 4.12
N ILE A 73 42.44 -49.56 3.41
CA ILE A 73 42.57 -48.40 2.51
C ILE A 73 41.54 -48.41 1.37
N PRO A 74 41.39 -49.50 0.60
CA PRO A 74 40.40 -49.54 -0.48
C PRO A 74 38.97 -49.27 0.02
N VAL A 75 38.59 -49.82 1.17
CA VAL A 75 37.27 -49.59 1.78
C VAL A 75 37.08 -48.12 2.15
N MET A 76 38.09 -47.49 2.76
CA MET A 76 38.05 -46.06 3.09
C MET A 76 37.97 -45.18 1.85
N ILE A 77 38.68 -45.53 0.76
CA ILE A 77 38.61 -44.80 -0.51
C ILE A 77 37.21 -44.89 -1.11
N VAL A 78 36.61 -46.09 -1.16
CA VAL A 78 35.23 -46.29 -1.65
C VAL A 78 34.24 -45.47 -0.81
N TYR A 79 34.42 -45.46 0.51
CA TYR A 79 33.58 -44.70 1.42
C TYR A 79 33.75 -43.18 1.27
N CYS A 80 34.97 -42.68 1.04
CA CYS A 80 35.21 -41.27 0.70
C CYS A 80 34.57 -40.85 -0.63
N LEU A 81 34.58 -41.73 -1.64
CA LEU A 81 33.88 -41.50 -2.90
C LEU A 81 32.36 -41.41 -2.69
N PHE A 82 31.80 -42.29 -1.83
CA PHE A 82 30.39 -42.24 -1.47
C PHE A 82 29.99 -40.93 -0.76
N LEU A 83 30.77 -40.48 0.23
CA LEU A 83 30.52 -39.20 0.92
C LEU A 83 30.67 -37.99 -0.02
N SER A 84 31.64 -38.03 -0.93
CA SER A 84 31.82 -37.01 -1.96
C SER A 84 30.58 -36.92 -2.87
N TYR A 85 30.05 -38.05 -3.32
CA TYR A 85 28.81 -38.11 -4.11
C TYR A 85 27.61 -37.54 -3.36
N LYS A 86 27.46 -37.90 -2.07
CA LYS A 86 26.38 -37.39 -1.21
C LYS A 86 26.47 -35.87 -1.02
N THR A 87 27.67 -35.33 -0.85
CA THR A 87 27.91 -33.89 -0.73
C THR A 87 27.55 -33.16 -2.02
N TYR A 88 27.99 -33.69 -3.17
CA TYR A 88 27.62 -33.16 -4.48
C TYR A 88 26.09 -33.14 -4.68
N ASN A 89 25.42 -34.26 -4.40
CA ASN A 89 23.97 -34.35 -4.55
C ASN A 89 23.23 -33.36 -3.63
N SER A 90 23.70 -33.17 -2.39
CA SER A 90 23.12 -32.18 -1.47
C SER A 90 23.22 -30.75 -1.99
N ILE A 91 24.36 -30.37 -2.59
CA ILE A 91 24.55 -29.04 -3.18
C ILE A 91 23.64 -28.87 -4.39
N ALA A 92 23.62 -29.87 -5.29
CA ALA A 92 22.76 -29.86 -6.48
C ALA A 92 21.28 -29.68 -6.10
N THR A 93 20.77 -30.48 -5.15
CA THR A 93 19.39 -30.35 -4.68
C THR A 93 19.09 -28.99 -4.05
N THR A 94 20.07 -28.38 -3.39
CA THR A 94 19.90 -27.05 -2.79
C THR A 94 19.78 -25.97 -3.86
N ILE A 95 20.60 -26.07 -4.92
CA ILE A 95 20.53 -25.16 -6.07
C ILE A 95 19.17 -25.29 -6.75
N ASP A 96 18.72 -26.52 -7.03
CA ASP A 96 17.41 -26.79 -7.65
C ASP A 96 16.26 -26.21 -6.81
N GLN A 97 16.33 -26.35 -5.48
CA GLN A 97 15.34 -25.79 -4.56
C GLN A 97 15.35 -24.25 -4.54
N ILE A 98 16.52 -23.62 -4.63
CA ILE A 98 16.65 -22.15 -4.69
C ILE A 98 16.05 -21.63 -6.00
N GLU A 99 16.33 -22.29 -7.12
CA GLU A 99 15.80 -21.94 -8.43
C GLU A 99 14.28 -22.11 -8.49
N LEU A 100 13.76 -23.25 -8.03
CA LEU A 100 12.32 -23.51 -7.92
C LEU A 100 11.63 -22.48 -7.02
N LYS A 101 12.23 -22.11 -5.89
CA LYS A 101 11.68 -21.08 -4.99
C LYS A 101 11.62 -19.72 -5.69
N LYS A 102 12.65 -19.35 -6.47
CA LYS A 102 12.69 -18.10 -7.22
C LYS A 102 11.58 -18.06 -8.27
N GLU A 103 11.38 -19.15 -9.00
CA GLU A 103 10.31 -19.31 -9.99
C GLU A 103 8.92 -19.20 -9.34
N ILE A 104 8.66 -19.97 -8.28
CA ILE A 104 7.38 -19.91 -7.54
C ILE A 104 7.10 -18.49 -7.05
N ASN A 105 8.10 -17.82 -6.47
CA ASN A 105 7.95 -16.45 -5.99
C ASN A 105 7.62 -15.47 -7.12
N ALA A 106 8.16 -15.67 -8.32
CA ALA A 106 7.84 -14.84 -9.47
C ALA A 106 6.37 -15.01 -9.88
N HIS A 107 5.87 -16.25 -9.96
CA HIS A 107 4.46 -16.52 -10.22
C HIS A 107 3.54 -15.93 -9.14
N VAL A 108 3.87 -16.11 -7.86
CA VAL A 108 3.08 -15.57 -6.74
C VAL A 108 2.99 -14.05 -6.83
N LYS A 109 4.12 -13.36 -7.01
CA LYS A 109 4.14 -11.89 -7.09
C LYS A 109 3.31 -11.37 -8.25
N GLN A 110 3.48 -11.97 -9.43
CA GLN A 110 2.72 -11.56 -10.60
C GLN A 110 1.22 -11.84 -10.43
N GLY A 111 0.85 -13.02 -9.92
CA GLY A 111 -0.55 -13.38 -9.67
C GLY A 111 -1.22 -12.45 -8.65
N LEU A 112 -0.55 -12.13 -7.55
CA LEU A 112 -1.06 -11.16 -6.57
C LEU A 112 -1.25 -9.76 -7.18
N ARG A 113 -0.31 -9.31 -8.02
CA ARG A 113 -0.44 -8.04 -8.72
C ARG A 113 -1.60 -8.04 -9.71
N ASP A 114 -1.82 -9.14 -10.41
CA ASP A 114 -2.95 -9.29 -11.34
C ASP A 114 -4.29 -9.22 -10.60
N ILE A 115 -4.38 -9.88 -9.43
CA ILE A 115 -5.56 -9.82 -8.56
C ILE A 115 -5.79 -8.40 -8.06
N GLU A 116 -4.75 -7.74 -7.55
CA GLU A 116 -4.81 -6.37 -7.03
C GLU A 116 -5.31 -5.39 -8.09
N VAL A 117 -4.72 -5.40 -9.28
CA VAL A 117 -5.09 -4.49 -10.37
C VAL A 117 -6.52 -4.76 -10.85
N THR A 118 -6.94 -6.02 -10.90
CA THR A 118 -8.32 -6.37 -11.25
C THR A 118 -9.30 -5.89 -10.18
N GLN A 119 -8.97 -6.04 -8.89
CA GLN A 119 -9.79 -5.59 -7.77
C GLN A 119 -9.95 -4.07 -7.72
N ILE A 120 -8.86 -3.32 -7.97
CA ILE A 120 -8.91 -1.86 -8.05
C ILE A 120 -9.84 -1.42 -9.18
N GLU A 121 -9.74 -2.04 -10.36
CA GLU A 121 -10.61 -1.70 -11.49
C GLU A 121 -12.07 -2.11 -11.26
N TYR A 122 -12.29 -3.26 -10.60
CA TYR A 122 -13.62 -3.70 -10.17
C TYR A 122 -14.24 -2.69 -9.18
N LYS A 123 -13.48 -2.24 -8.17
CA LYS A 123 -13.91 -1.21 -7.21
C LYS A 123 -14.18 0.13 -7.88
N LYS A 124 -13.42 0.52 -8.91
CA LYS A 124 -13.73 1.73 -9.68
C LYS A 124 -15.11 1.63 -10.32
N LYS A 125 -15.46 0.50 -10.93
CA LYS A 125 -16.76 0.34 -11.59
C LYS A 125 -17.93 0.18 -10.61
N TYR A 126 -17.77 -0.66 -9.59
CA TYR A 126 -18.87 -1.08 -8.72
C TYR A 126 -18.87 -0.42 -7.33
N GLY A 127 -17.82 0.32 -6.98
CA GLY A 127 -17.66 0.97 -5.68
C GLY A 127 -17.18 0.05 -4.54
N TRP A 128 -17.07 -1.26 -4.79
CA TRP A 128 -16.68 -2.28 -3.81
C TRP A 128 -15.68 -3.26 -4.41
N TYR A 129 -14.90 -3.95 -3.56
CA TYR A 129 -14.10 -5.08 -3.99
C TYR A 129 -14.97 -6.32 -4.23
N ALA A 130 -14.54 -7.20 -5.13
CA ALA A 130 -15.19 -8.48 -5.35
C ALA A 130 -14.86 -9.47 -4.23
N ASN A 131 -15.83 -10.34 -3.92
CA ASN A 131 -15.73 -11.29 -2.81
C ASN A 131 -15.24 -12.67 -3.24
N GLU A 132 -15.20 -12.94 -4.55
CA GLU A 132 -14.87 -14.26 -5.09
C GLU A 132 -14.22 -14.17 -6.47
N PHE A 133 -13.40 -15.18 -6.80
CA PHE A 133 -12.70 -15.24 -8.08
C PHE A 133 -13.62 -15.48 -9.27
N SER A 134 -14.79 -16.12 -9.10
CA SER A 134 -15.79 -16.29 -10.16
C SER A 134 -16.24 -14.93 -10.68
N GLU A 135 -16.55 -14.00 -9.78
CA GLU A 135 -16.98 -12.65 -10.12
C GLU A 135 -15.86 -11.85 -10.79
N LEU A 136 -14.62 -11.96 -10.33
CA LEU A 136 -13.48 -11.33 -11.01
C LEU A 136 -13.24 -11.88 -12.41
N LYS A 137 -13.40 -13.20 -12.62
CA LYS A 137 -13.25 -13.82 -13.94
C LYS A 137 -14.37 -13.42 -14.89
N ARG A 138 -15.61 -13.35 -14.39
CA ARG A 138 -16.76 -12.80 -15.12
C ARG A 138 -16.48 -11.36 -15.55
N PHE A 139 -16.07 -10.52 -14.59
CA PHE A 139 -15.70 -9.12 -14.84
C PHE A 139 -14.62 -8.96 -15.91
N LEU A 140 -13.54 -9.75 -15.84
CA LEU A 140 -12.49 -9.71 -16.87
C LEU A 140 -12.99 -10.11 -18.27
N SER A 141 -13.93 -11.05 -18.33
CA SER A 141 -14.36 -11.66 -19.60
C SER A 141 -15.54 -10.95 -20.27
N GLU A 142 -16.49 -10.48 -19.47
CA GLU A 142 -17.79 -10.00 -19.94
C GLU A 142 -17.91 -8.48 -19.87
N ASP A 143 -17.25 -7.85 -18.90
CA ASP A 143 -17.42 -6.42 -18.67
C ASP A 143 -16.53 -5.58 -19.58
N SER A 144 -17.00 -4.37 -19.81
CA SER A 144 -16.23 -3.26 -20.37
C SER A 144 -16.19 -2.12 -19.36
N VAL A 145 -15.10 -1.37 -19.41
CA VAL A 145 -14.86 -0.15 -18.62
C VAL A 145 -14.43 0.98 -19.55
N TYR A 146 -14.53 2.22 -19.08
CA TYR A 146 -14.08 3.38 -19.82
C TYR A 146 -12.56 3.36 -20.00
N SER A 147 -12.14 3.58 -21.23
CA SER A 147 -10.75 3.82 -21.61
C SER A 147 -10.67 5.22 -22.20
N VAL A 148 -9.97 6.12 -21.50
CA VAL A 148 -9.78 7.51 -21.92
C VAL A 148 -8.50 7.58 -22.75
N SER A 149 -8.65 7.74 -24.05
CA SER A 149 -7.54 8.04 -24.95
C SER A 149 -7.34 9.55 -24.98
N THR A 150 -6.16 10.00 -24.59
CA THR A 150 -5.80 11.42 -24.63
C THR A 150 -4.80 11.63 -25.77
N ILE A 151 -5.16 12.48 -26.73
CA ILE A 151 -4.30 12.89 -27.84
C ILE A 151 -3.98 14.37 -27.65
N GLY A 152 -2.71 14.73 -27.79
CA GLY A 152 -2.22 16.07 -27.51
C GLY A 152 -1.82 16.24 -26.06
N THR A 153 -1.57 17.48 -25.66
CA THR A 153 -1.06 17.84 -24.33
C THR A 153 -1.61 19.20 -23.93
N VAL A 154 -1.85 19.41 -22.65
CA VAL A 154 -2.10 20.76 -22.12
C VAL A 154 -0.79 21.55 -22.23
N PRO A 155 -0.72 22.63 -23.02
CA PRO A 155 0.53 23.33 -23.18
C PRO A 155 0.88 24.19 -21.97
N ASP A 156 2.16 24.18 -21.61
CA ASP A 156 2.73 24.94 -20.48
C ASP A 156 3.22 26.34 -20.90
N TYR A 157 2.59 26.93 -21.92
CA TYR A 157 2.92 28.26 -22.41
C TYR A 157 1.67 29.15 -22.44
N LYS A 158 1.91 30.46 -22.48
CA LYS A 158 0.87 31.50 -22.49
C LYS A 158 -0.16 31.28 -23.60
N ILE A 159 -1.44 31.37 -23.27
CA ILE A 159 -2.55 31.24 -24.24
C ILE A 159 -2.33 32.21 -25.40
N THR A 160 -2.40 31.71 -26.63
CA THR A 160 -2.19 32.53 -27.84
C THR A 160 -3.36 33.50 -28.03
N LEU A 161 -3.14 34.60 -28.74
CA LEU A 161 -4.22 35.57 -29.00
C LEU A 161 -5.44 34.92 -29.69
N GLU A 162 -5.19 33.99 -30.63
CA GLU A 162 -6.25 33.23 -31.30
C GLU A 162 -7.07 32.39 -30.31
N HIS A 163 -6.41 31.69 -29.39
CA HIS A 163 -7.11 30.88 -28.39
C HIS A 163 -7.77 31.73 -27.30
N GLN A 164 -7.24 32.91 -26.98
CA GLN A 164 -7.91 33.88 -26.11
C GLN A 164 -9.26 34.32 -26.68
N GLU A 165 -9.34 34.54 -28.00
CA GLU A 165 -10.61 34.87 -28.67
C GLU A 165 -11.62 33.72 -28.59
N ILE A 166 -11.16 32.47 -28.77
CA ILE A 166 -12.01 31.26 -28.65
C ILE A 166 -12.56 31.11 -27.22
N LEU A 167 -11.73 31.38 -26.22
CA LEU A 167 -12.07 31.24 -24.80
C LEU A 167 -12.78 32.47 -24.23
N GLY A 168 -12.82 33.57 -24.96
CA GLY A 168 -13.46 34.82 -24.55
C GLY A 168 -12.69 35.62 -23.50
N TYR A 169 -11.37 35.45 -23.41
CA TYR A 169 -10.54 36.16 -22.44
C TYR A 169 -10.21 37.60 -22.84
N ASP A 170 -10.24 38.49 -21.85
CA ASP A 170 -9.75 39.86 -21.97
C ASP A 170 -8.28 39.90 -21.48
N PRO A 171 -7.31 40.27 -22.35
CA PRO A 171 -5.88 40.33 -22.00
C PRO A 171 -5.53 41.16 -20.77
N ILE A 172 -6.38 42.13 -20.41
CA ILE A 172 -6.17 43.03 -19.28
C ILE A 172 -6.76 42.45 -17.99
N ARG A 173 -7.92 41.81 -18.09
CA ARG A 173 -8.68 41.33 -16.92
C ARG A 173 -8.25 39.92 -16.50
N ASP A 174 -7.98 39.07 -17.48
CA ASP A 174 -7.77 37.62 -17.32
C ASP A 174 -6.29 37.26 -17.46
N TYR A 175 -5.41 38.18 -17.08
CA TYR A 175 -3.97 38.04 -17.26
C TYR A 175 -3.37 36.83 -16.52
N ILE A 176 -4.06 36.29 -15.49
CA ILE A 176 -3.64 35.09 -14.74
C ILE A 176 -4.03 33.84 -15.54
N GLU A 177 -5.26 33.83 -16.04
CA GLU A 177 -5.86 32.77 -16.83
C GLU A 177 -5.11 32.57 -18.14
N ILE A 178 -4.54 33.62 -18.71
CA ILE A 178 -3.81 33.58 -19.97
C ILE A 178 -2.40 32.98 -19.82
N GLU A 179 -1.81 32.90 -18.62
CA GLU A 179 -0.41 32.44 -18.46
C GLU A 179 -0.21 30.97 -18.85
N SER A 180 -1.24 30.13 -18.79
CA SER A 180 -1.21 28.73 -19.20
C SER A 180 -2.61 28.21 -19.50
N TYR A 181 -2.71 27.13 -20.28
CA TYR A 181 -3.98 26.44 -20.50
C TYR A 181 -4.32 25.54 -19.31
N ASP A 182 -5.60 25.43 -18.99
CA ASP A 182 -6.11 24.26 -18.28
C ASP A 182 -6.56 23.16 -19.26
N GLU A 183 -6.96 22.01 -18.71
CA GLU A 183 -7.40 20.88 -19.52
C GLU A 183 -8.65 21.18 -20.35
N LYS A 184 -9.61 21.91 -19.77
CA LYS A 184 -10.90 22.24 -20.40
C LYS A 184 -10.68 23.21 -21.56
N GLU A 185 -9.80 24.18 -21.39
CA GLU A 185 -9.40 25.14 -22.40
C GLU A 185 -8.60 24.49 -23.52
N ALA A 186 -7.66 23.61 -23.18
CA ALA A 186 -6.93 22.85 -24.19
C ALA A 186 -7.89 21.99 -25.02
N LEU A 187 -8.95 21.44 -24.42
CA LEU A 187 -10.04 20.75 -25.11
C LEU A 187 -10.81 21.69 -26.05
N LEU A 188 -11.23 22.86 -25.57
CA LEU A 188 -11.97 23.85 -26.36
C LEU A 188 -11.15 24.40 -27.55
N CYS A 189 -9.85 24.61 -27.35
CA CYS A 189 -8.92 25.07 -28.38
C CYS A 189 -8.43 23.95 -29.32
N GLY A 190 -8.87 22.69 -29.12
CA GLY A 190 -8.46 21.56 -29.95
C GLY A 190 -6.99 21.13 -29.78
N LEU A 191 -6.32 21.62 -28.74
CA LEU A 191 -4.95 21.25 -28.37
C LEU A 191 -4.89 19.89 -27.66
N LEU A 192 -5.98 19.55 -26.97
CA LEU A 192 -6.20 18.30 -26.30
C LEU A 192 -7.47 17.67 -26.87
N LYS A 193 -7.42 16.39 -27.19
CA LYS A 193 -8.61 15.61 -27.54
C LYS A 193 -8.67 14.41 -26.61
N LYS A 194 -9.75 14.32 -25.84
CA LYS A 194 -10.08 13.14 -25.05
C LYS A 194 -11.19 12.38 -25.75
N ASP A 195 -10.94 11.12 -26.05
CA ASP A 195 -11.94 10.20 -26.55
C ASP A 195 -12.19 9.13 -25.49
N THR A 196 -13.45 8.87 -25.22
CA THR A 196 -13.87 7.90 -24.21
C THR A 196 -14.52 6.74 -24.93
N SER A 197 -13.89 5.58 -24.83
CA SER A 197 -14.40 4.36 -25.46
C SER A 197 -14.59 3.28 -24.41
N TRP A 198 -15.57 2.40 -24.66
CA TRP A 198 -15.74 1.20 -23.87
C TRP A 198 -14.71 0.17 -24.33
N GLN A 199 -13.89 -0.31 -23.40
CA GLN A 199 -12.90 -1.35 -23.64
C GLN A 199 -13.14 -2.50 -22.69
N ASN A 200 -13.01 -3.74 -23.19
CA ASN A 200 -13.08 -4.92 -22.35
C ASN A 200 -12.01 -4.86 -21.24
N VAL A 201 -12.37 -5.25 -20.02
CA VAL A 201 -11.49 -5.11 -18.84
C VAL A 201 -10.18 -5.88 -19.02
N ARG A 202 -10.24 -7.13 -19.50
CA ARG A 202 -9.02 -7.94 -19.73
C ARG A 202 -8.08 -7.25 -20.71
N GLU A 203 -8.60 -6.68 -21.79
CA GLU A 203 -7.76 -6.00 -22.79
C GLU A 203 -7.14 -4.71 -22.27
N LYS A 204 -7.88 -3.95 -21.44
CA LYS A 204 -7.38 -2.74 -20.80
C LYS A 204 -6.27 -3.04 -19.78
N LEU A 205 -6.48 -4.03 -18.93
CA LEU A 205 -5.54 -4.34 -17.83
C LEU A 205 -4.36 -5.19 -18.29
N PHE A 206 -4.60 -6.11 -19.22
CA PHE A 206 -3.65 -7.13 -19.66
C PHE A 206 -3.54 -7.16 -21.21
N PRO A 207 -3.06 -6.07 -21.84
CA PRO A 207 -2.92 -6.01 -23.28
C PRO A 207 -1.87 -7.01 -23.78
N THR A 208 -2.16 -7.64 -24.92
CA THR A 208 -1.30 -8.66 -25.55
C THR A 208 -0.05 -8.09 -26.24
N VAL A 209 0.13 -6.76 -26.23
CA VAL A 209 1.12 -6.06 -27.07
C VAL A 209 2.34 -5.65 -26.25
N SER A 210 3.50 -5.85 -26.87
CA SER A 210 4.88 -5.60 -26.45
C SER A 210 5.22 -4.14 -26.14
N ASP A 211 4.48 -3.48 -25.25
CA ASP A 211 4.98 -2.28 -24.61
C ASP A 211 5.99 -2.69 -23.53
N SER A 212 7.26 -2.52 -23.89
CA SER A 212 8.46 -2.80 -23.10
C SER A 212 8.48 -2.22 -21.67
N SER A 213 7.52 -1.36 -21.31
CA SER A 213 7.37 -0.78 -19.96
C SER A 213 6.65 -1.70 -18.96
N LYS A 214 5.97 -2.77 -19.40
CA LYS A 214 5.27 -3.75 -18.54
C LYS A 214 5.63 -5.19 -18.90
N ALA A 215 6.92 -5.52 -18.96
CA ALA A 215 7.38 -6.88 -19.25
C ALA A 215 6.88 -7.87 -18.18
N ARG A 216 5.74 -8.51 -18.44
CA ARG A 216 5.25 -9.65 -17.66
C ARG A 216 6.17 -10.83 -17.89
N LEU A 217 6.40 -11.63 -16.85
CA LEU A 217 7.17 -12.87 -16.95
C LEU A 217 6.33 -14.00 -17.54
N TYR A 218 5.02 -13.96 -17.28
CA TYR A 218 4.06 -14.97 -17.74
C TYR A 218 2.83 -14.30 -18.35
N ASP A 219 2.32 -14.92 -19.42
CA ASP A 219 1.10 -14.46 -20.09
C ASP A 219 -0.10 -14.49 -19.15
N PHE A 220 -1.04 -13.58 -19.37
CA PHE A 220 -2.25 -13.53 -18.58
C PHE A 220 -3.31 -14.47 -19.14
N VAL A 221 -3.80 -15.37 -18.28
CA VAL A 221 -4.91 -16.28 -18.58
C VAL A 221 -5.97 -16.13 -17.48
N VAL A 222 -7.19 -15.75 -17.86
CA VAL A 222 -8.30 -15.46 -16.93
C VAL A 222 -8.57 -16.66 -16.02
N ASP A 223 -8.57 -17.88 -16.57
CA ASP A 223 -8.83 -19.10 -15.80
C ASP A 223 -7.77 -19.39 -14.72
N HIS A 224 -6.58 -18.80 -14.86
CA HIS A 224 -5.45 -18.98 -13.96
C HIS A 224 -5.39 -17.92 -12.87
N LEU A 225 -6.30 -16.94 -12.83
CA LEU A 225 -6.29 -15.82 -11.88
C LEU A 225 -6.19 -16.27 -10.41
N ASN A 226 -6.85 -17.39 -10.06
CA ASN A 226 -6.84 -17.92 -8.69
C ASN A 226 -5.75 -18.97 -8.44
N ARG A 227 -4.77 -19.12 -9.35
CA ARG A 227 -3.72 -20.15 -9.26
C ARG A 227 -2.40 -19.52 -8.85
N VAL A 228 -1.66 -20.23 -8.00
CA VAL A 228 -0.30 -19.83 -7.63
C VAL A 228 0.67 -20.04 -8.80
N ASN A 229 0.52 -21.14 -9.54
CA ASN A 229 1.24 -21.33 -10.80
C ASN A 229 0.39 -20.83 -11.96
N LEU A 230 0.89 -19.81 -12.65
CA LEU A 230 0.20 -19.11 -13.73
C LEU A 230 0.31 -19.79 -15.11
N THR A 231 1.09 -20.87 -15.24
CA THR A 231 1.33 -21.53 -16.54
C THR A 231 0.82 -22.97 -16.60
N GLN A 232 0.45 -23.56 -15.46
CA GLN A 232 0.04 -24.96 -15.39
C GLN A 232 -1.46 -25.13 -15.16
N ASP A 233 -2.07 -25.98 -15.99
CA ASP A 233 -3.41 -26.49 -15.76
C ASP A 233 -3.46 -27.49 -14.60
N GLY A 234 -4.35 -27.23 -13.63
CA GLY A 234 -4.52 -28.09 -12.45
C GLY A 234 -3.56 -27.82 -11.29
N SER A 235 -2.98 -26.61 -11.16
CA SER A 235 -2.19 -26.22 -9.99
C SER A 235 -2.90 -26.59 -8.68
N LYS A 236 -2.24 -27.40 -7.85
CA LYS A 236 -2.77 -27.80 -6.53
C LYS A 236 -2.84 -26.64 -5.54
N LYS A 237 -2.09 -25.55 -5.79
CA LYS A 237 -2.05 -24.37 -4.94
C LYS A 237 -2.85 -23.25 -5.60
N LEU A 238 -3.85 -22.78 -4.85
CA LEU A 238 -4.77 -21.72 -5.26
C LEU A 238 -4.65 -20.57 -4.28
N PHE A 239 -4.87 -19.36 -4.79
CA PHE A 239 -5.20 -18.22 -3.94
C PHE A 239 -6.64 -18.41 -3.42
N VAL A 240 -6.85 -18.02 -2.18
CA VAL A 240 -8.18 -17.91 -1.57
C VAL A 240 -8.44 -16.43 -1.39
N MET A 241 -9.67 -16.03 -1.69
CA MET A 241 -10.15 -14.67 -1.53
C MET A 241 -11.24 -14.70 -0.50
N ASP A 242 -10.98 -14.05 0.63
CA ASP A 242 -11.98 -13.75 1.63
C ASP A 242 -12.03 -12.22 1.70
N SER A 243 -13.18 -11.65 1.38
CA SER A 243 -13.45 -10.23 1.55
C SER A 243 -14.16 -10.03 2.88
N ASP A 244 -13.62 -9.17 3.72
CA ASP A 244 -14.34 -8.58 4.83
C ASP A 244 -14.48 -7.07 4.59
N ILE A 245 -15.29 -6.38 5.38
CA ILE A 245 -15.41 -4.92 5.28
C ILE A 245 -14.09 -4.32 5.75
N LEU A 246 -13.39 -3.64 4.86
CA LEU A 246 -12.12 -3.00 5.20
C LEU A 246 -12.43 -1.69 5.92
N GLU A 247 -11.91 -1.54 7.14
CA GLU A 247 -11.89 -0.25 7.81
C GLU A 247 -10.86 0.62 7.08
N THR A 248 -11.27 1.27 5.99
CA THR A 248 -10.44 2.30 5.36
C THR A 248 -11.07 3.66 5.61
N SER A 249 -10.25 4.59 6.06
CA SER A 249 -10.58 6.02 6.14
C SER A 249 -10.50 6.69 4.77
N ASP A 250 -10.48 5.92 3.68
CA ASP A 250 -10.33 6.49 2.35
C ASP A 250 -11.66 7.15 1.96
N GLU A 251 -11.54 8.38 1.45
CA GLU A 251 -12.60 9.37 1.22
C GLU A 251 -13.73 8.92 0.29
N THR A 252 -13.68 7.70 -0.25
CA THR A 252 -14.52 7.24 -1.36
C THR A 252 -15.36 6.01 -1.06
N THR A 253 -15.46 5.56 0.20
CA THR A 253 -16.26 4.37 0.50
C THR A 253 -17.32 4.63 1.58
N PHE A 254 -18.56 4.24 1.28
CA PHE A 254 -19.66 4.21 2.25
C PHE A 254 -19.61 2.93 3.10
N GLU A 255 -18.48 2.22 3.18
CA GLU A 255 -18.38 0.88 3.77
C GLU A 255 -18.90 0.81 5.22
N CYS A 256 -18.77 1.91 5.96
CA CYS A 256 -19.28 2.06 7.31
C CYS A 256 -19.87 3.46 7.51
N LEU A 257 -21.07 3.50 8.09
CA LEU A 257 -21.58 4.71 8.74
C LEU A 257 -21.41 4.56 10.25
N LEU A 258 -21.06 5.64 10.92
CA LEU A 258 -21.06 5.66 12.37
C LEU A 258 -22.35 6.26 12.88
N TYR A 259 -22.93 5.72 13.93
CA TYR A 259 -24.01 6.39 14.64
C TYR A 259 -23.51 6.93 15.98
N LYS A 260 -23.86 8.17 16.27
CA LYS A 260 -23.43 8.85 17.50
C LYS A 260 -24.23 8.33 18.69
N THR A 261 -23.54 7.73 19.65
CA THR A 261 -24.15 7.16 20.85
C THR A 261 -24.90 8.24 21.65
N GLY A 262 -26.06 7.90 22.20
CA GLY A 262 -26.88 8.84 22.98
C GLY A 262 -27.66 9.88 22.16
N THR A 263 -27.69 9.77 20.83
CA THR A 263 -28.50 10.64 19.95
C THR A 263 -29.65 9.87 19.29
N ASN A 264 -30.66 10.58 18.77
CA ASN A 264 -31.75 10.00 17.97
C ASN A 264 -31.26 9.66 16.56
N PHE A 265 -30.42 8.62 16.44
CA PHE A 265 -29.97 8.04 15.17
C PHE A 265 -29.29 9.06 14.24
N HIS A 266 -28.35 9.81 14.80
CA HIS A 266 -27.49 10.72 14.06
C HIS A 266 -26.29 9.95 13.47
N PHE A 267 -26.26 9.86 12.16
CA PHE A 267 -25.23 9.17 11.39
C PHE A 267 -24.13 10.13 10.96
N VAL A 268 -22.89 9.69 11.07
CA VAL A 268 -21.70 10.46 10.77
C VAL A 268 -20.80 9.63 9.86
N THR A 269 -20.21 10.29 8.86
CA THR A 269 -19.22 9.65 8.00
C THR A 269 -17.96 9.27 8.78
N ALA A 270 -17.33 8.15 8.40
CA ALA A 270 -16.06 7.74 8.97
C ALA A 270 -14.93 8.77 8.72
N ASN A 271 -15.04 9.60 7.67
CA ASN A 271 -14.01 10.55 7.25
C ASN A 271 -13.75 11.70 8.24
N ILE A 272 -14.66 11.94 9.20
CA ILE A 272 -14.50 13.00 10.20
C ILE A 272 -14.22 12.46 11.60
N ILE A 273 -13.77 11.21 11.69
CA ILE A 273 -13.56 10.45 12.93
C ILE A 273 -12.08 10.09 13.03
N ASP A 274 -11.49 10.32 14.21
CA ASP A 274 -10.06 10.15 14.42
C ASP A 274 -9.68 8.72 14.80
N PHE A 275 -9.81 7.78 13.86
CA PHE A 275 -9.44 6.38 14.13
C PHE A 275 -7.95 6.16 14.39
N ASN A 276 -7.10 7.10 13.95
CA ASN A 276 -5.64 7.02 14.11
C ASN A 276 -5.14 7.71 15.39
N GLU A 277 -6.03 8.31 16.18
CA GLU A 277 -5.69 9.02 17.42
C GLU A 277 -4.72 10.20 17.21
N ASN A 278 -4.75 10.84 16.03
CA ASN A 278 -3.88 11.98 15.69
C ASN A 278 -4.34 13.30 16.34
N ASP A 279 -5.62 13.40 16.71
CA ASP A 279 -6.30 14.61 17.18
C ASP A 279 -6.68 14.57 18.66
N THR A 280 -6.09 13.64 19.43
CA THR A 280 -6.42 13.41 20.86
C THR A 280 -6.41 14.67 21.73
N ALA A 281 -5.53 15.64 21.43
CA ALA A 281 -5.45 16.92 22.13
C ALA A 281 -6.72 17.78 21.99
N TYR A 282 -7.54 17.54 20.97
CA TYR A 282 -8.68 18.36 20.59
C TYR A 282 -10.04 17.74 20.94
N TYR A 283 -10.08 16.49 21.41
CA TYR A 283 -11.33 15.75 21.64
C TYR A 283 -12.34 16.43 22.56
N ASN A 284 -11.85 17.19 23.55
CA ASN A 284 -12.68 17.87 24.54
C ASN A 284 -12.74 19.39 24.33
N LEU A 285 -12.29 19.87 23.17
CA LEU A 285 -12.29 21.30 22.83
C LEU A 285 -13.37 21.56 21.79
N GLU A 286 -14.23 22.54 22.08
CA GLU A 286 -15.12 23.11 21.07
C GLU A 286 -14.29 24.07 20.21
N ILE A 287 -13.79 23.53 19.10
CA ILE A 287 -13.01 24.28 18.13
C ILE A 287 -13.93 24.68 16.99
N ASP A 288 -14.04 25.99 16.79
CA ASP A 288 -14.81 26.59 15.70
C ASP A 288 -13.84 27.21 14.68
N GLY A 289 -13.30 26.35 13.81
CA GLY A 289 -12.24 26.71 12.87
C GLY A 289 -11.50 25.50 12.30
N LEU A 290 -10.41 25.77 11.57
CA LEU A 290 -9.55 24.75 10.96
C LEU A 290 -8.23 24.62 11.71
N ILE A 291 -7.75 23.40 11.87
CA ILE A 291 -6.47 23.09 12.50
C ILE A 291 -5.40 22.98 11.42
N VAL A 292 -4.27 23.67 11.64
CA VAL A 292 -3.05 23.50 10.83
C VAL A 292 -2.39 22.17 11.20
N LYS A 293 -2.56 21.15 10.34
CA LYS A 293 -2.03 19.79 10.54
C LYS A 293 -0.56 19.66 10.16
N ASP A 294 -0.14 20.40 9.14
CA ASP A 294 1.25 20.45 8.68
C ASP A 294 1.59 21.86 8.18
N SER A 295 2.87 22.09 7.88
CA SER A 295 3.38 23.32 7.31
C SER A 295 2.71 23.67 5.98
N ILE A 296 2.30 24.93 5.86
CA ILE A 296 1.77 25.51 4.61
C ILE A 296 2.83 26.51 4.12
N PRO A 297 3.67 26.15 3.13
CA PRO A 297 4.79 26.99 2.71
C PRO A 297 4.40 28.42 2.30
N GLN A 298 3.20 28.57 1.71
CA GLN A 298 2.62 29.85 1.31
C GLN A 298 2.15 30.70 2.50
N LEU A 299 1.96 30.08 3.67
CA LEU A 299 1.54 30.72 4.93
C LEU A 299 2.52 30.39 6.06
N PRO A 300 3.81 30.78 5.96
CA PRO A 300 4.85 30.36 6.89
C PRO A 300 4.66 30.93 8.32
N SER A 301 3.77 31.93 8.47
CA SER A 301 3.38 32.50 9.76
C SER A 301 2.50 31.55 10.58
N LEU A 302 1.79 30.62 9.92
CA LEU A 302 1.01 29.58 10.57
C LEU A 302 1.94 28.47 11.07
N GLN A 303 1.67 27.99 12.27
CA GLN A 303 2.40 26.92 12.94
C GLN A 303 1.50 25.70 13.06
N ILE A 304 2.12 24.51 13.09
CA ILE A 304 1.40 23.26 13.33
C ILE A 304 0.66 23.34 14.67
N GLY A 305 -0.62 23.01 14.66
CA GLY A 305 -1.52 23.09 15.81
C GLY A 305 -2.20 24.45 16.01
N ASP A 306 -1.89 25.45 15.18
CA ASP A 306 -2.68 26.68 15.13
C ASP A 306 -4.13 26.38 14.72
N ILE A 307 -5.08 27.06 15.37
CA ILE A 307 -6.50 27.01 15.02
C ILE A 307 -6.87 28.30 14.30
N LEU A 308 -7.22 28.19 13.03
CA LEU A 308 -7.68 29.31 12.22
C LEU A 308 -9.20 29.47 12.34
N GLU A 309 -9.65 30.52 13.05
CA GLU A 309 -11.08 30.74 13.35
C GLU A 309 -11.76 31.61 12.29
N SER A 310 -11.09 32.68 11.85
CA SER A 310 -11.68 33.64 10.90
C SER A 310 -10.63 34.38 10.09
N ALA A 311 -11.05 34.89 8.92
CA ALA A 311 -10.29 35.83 8.12
C ALA A 311 -11.18 37.00 7.69
N ASN A 312 -10.67 38.23 7.82
CA ASN A 312 -11.39 39.47 7.45
C ASN A 312 -12.79 39.59 8.09
N ASN A 313 -12.95 39.08 9.32
CA ASN A 313 -14.22 38.98 10.07
C ASN A 313 -15.23 37.95 9.53
N THR A 314 -14.85 37.11 8.58
CA THR A 314 -15.62 35.95 8.13
C THR A 314 -15.12 34.71 8.85
N GLN A 315 -16.02 33.98 9.51
CA GLN A 315 -15.71 32.70 10.14
C GLN A 315 -15.33 31.67 9.09
N ILE A 316 -14.28 30.89 9.36
CA ILE A 316 -13.77 29.87 8.44
C ILE A 316 -14.23 28.49 8.91
N LYS A 317 -14.95 27.79 8.03
CA LYS A 317 -15.41 26.41 8.27
C LYS A 317 -14.80 25.39 7.31
N SER A 318 -14.29 25.86 6.17
CA SER A 318 -13.70 25.02 5.14
C SER A 318 -12.43 25.65 4.55
N PRO A 319 -11.47 24.84 4.06
CA PRO A 319 -10.27 25.38 3.42
C PRO A 319 -10.59 26.20 2.16
N SER A 320 -11.66 25.85 1.44
CA SER A 320 -12.15 26.58 0.28
C SER A 320 -12.55 28.02 0.60
N GLU A 321 -13.08 28.29 1.80
CA GLU A 321 -13.35 29.66 2.25
C GLU A 321 -12.06 30.46 2.42
N VAL A 322 -11.01 29.86 2.98
CA VAL A 322 -9.68 30.49 3.09
C VAL A 322 -9.14 30.83 1.71
N TYR A 323 -9.20 29.88 0.78
CA TYR A 323 -8.80 30.07 -0.61
C TYR A 323 -9.54 31.24 -1.26
N ASN A 324 -10.88 31.27 -1.15
CA ASN A 324 -11.71 32.32 -1.75
C ASN A 324 -11.41 33.69 -1.15
N ILE A 325 -11.25 33.80 0.18
CA ILE A 325 -10.88 35.05 0.84
C ILE A 325 -9.53 35.56 0.32
N ILE A 326 -8.53 34.68 0.18
CA ILE A 326 -7.21 35.05 -0.36
C ILE A 326 -7.33 35.50 -1.82
N LYS A 327 -8.17 34.84 -2.63
CA LYS A 327 -8.38 35.16 -4.05
C LYS A 327 -9.11 36.48 -4.29
N GLU A 328 -10.12 36.76 -3.47
CA GLU A 328 -10.96 37.96 -3.58
C GLU A 328 -10.29 39.21 -3.00
N THR A 329 -9.46 39.06 -1.96
CA THR A 329 -8.76 40.18 -1.30
C THR A 329 -7.55 40.65 -2.12
N ARG A 330 -7.82 41.30 -3.25
CA ARG A 330 -6.80 41.80 -4.18
C ARG A 330 -6.09 43.03 -3.59
N LYS A 331 -4.77 42.91 -3.36
CA LYS A 331 -3.86 44.00 -2.95
C LYS A 331 -4.17 44.66 -1.59
N ASP A 332 -4.99 44.02 -0.77
CA ASP A 332 -5.25 44.46 0.61
C ASP A 332 -4.64 43.47 1.61
N THR A 333 -4.55 43.88 2.87
CA THR A 333 -4.10 43.05 3.98
C THR A 333 -5.22 42.13 4.43
N ILE A 334 -4.97 40.83 4.39
CA ILE A 334 -5.84 39.80 4.96
C ILE A 334 -5.47 39.66 6.44
N ILE A 335 -6.48 39.73 7.30
CA ILE A 335 -6.34 39.60 8.75
C ILE A 335 -6.87 38.22 9.15
N PHE A 336 -5.97 37.31 9.48
CA PHE A 336 -6.28 35.99 10.01
C PHE A 336 -6.27 36.03 11.53
N ASN A 337 -7.37 35.59 12.15
CA ASN A 337 -7.44 35.38 13.59
C ASN A 337 -7.17 33.91 13.89
N VAL A 338 -6.14 33.67 14.70
CA VAL A 338 -5.61 32.35 14.97
C VAL A 338 -5.46 32.15 16.47
N ILE A 339 -5.84 30.98 16.98
CA ILE A 339 -5.51 30.58 18.35
C ILE A 339 -4.22 29.76 18.31
N ARG A 340 -3.20 30.23 19.02
CA ARG A 340 -1.93 29.52 19.22
C ARG A 340 -1.71 29.29 20.70
N ASN A 341 -1.55 28.04 21.12
CA ASN A 341 -1.37 27.68 22.54
C ASN A 341 -2.43 28.31 23.47
N ASN A 342 -3.71 28.26 23.06
CA ASN A 342 -4.85 28.88 23.76
C ASN A 342 -4.76 30.41 23.93
N GLN A 343 -3.99 31.11 23.10
CA GLN A 343 -3.91 32.56 23.07
C GLN A 343 -4.28 33.09 21.67
N PRO A 344 -5.12 34.12 21.58
CA PRO A 344 -5.46 34.73 20.30
C PRO A 344 -4.23 35.43 19.72
N GLN A 345 -4.02 35.24 18.42
CA GLN A 345 -2.98 35.83 17.60
C GLN A 345 -3.62 36.38 16.33
N VAL A 346 -3.08 37.50 15.85
CA VAL A 346 -3.53 38.12 14.61
C VAL A 346 -2.38 38.06 13.62
N ILE A 347 -2.59 37.38 12.50
CA ILE A 347 -1.63 37.27 11.42
C ILE A 347 -2.11 38.14 10.27
N GLN A 348 -1.26 39.05 9.82
CA GLN A 348 -1.54 39.97 8.73
C GLN A 348 -0.66 39.61 7.54
N LEU A 349 -1.29 39.25 6.42
CA LEU A 349 -0.60 38.89 5.19
C LEU A 349 -1.30 39.55 4.02
N THR A 350 -0.54 40.03 3.04
CA THR A 350 -1.12 40.43 1.76
C THR A 350 -1.24 39.23 0.84
N GLN A 351 -2.12 39.29 -0.17
CA GLN A 351 -2.17 38.27 -1.22
C GLN A 351 -0.79 38.02 -1.87
N LYS A 352 0.05 39.07 -1.97
CA LYS A 352 1.39 38.96 -2.55
C LYS A 352 2.38 38.21 -1.64
N ASP A 353 2.17 38.24 -0.33
CA ASP A 353 3.01 37.47 0.61
C ASP A 353 2.70 35.98 0.50
N ILE A 354 1.44 35.64 0.20
CA ILE A 354 0.95 34.26 0.06
C ILE A 354 1.26 33.69 -1.33
N ILE A 355 0.94 34.45 -2.38
CA ILE A 355 1.20 34.11 -3.77
C ILE A 355 2.00 35.26 -4.41
N PRO A 356 3.34 35.20 -4.37
CA PRO A 356 4.19 36.26 -4.93
C PRO A 356 4.03 36.47 -6.44
N LYS A 357 3.67 35.39 -7.15
CA LYS A 357 3.40 35.39 -8.60
C LYS A 357 2.05 34.71 -8.83
N PRO A 358 0.95 35.46 -9.06
CA PRO A 358 -0.34 34.85 -9.33
C PRO A 358 -0.32 34.15 -10.69
N SER A 359 -0.42 32.82 -10.67
CA SER A 359 -0.58 31.95 -11.84
C SER A 359 -1.54 30.82 -11.47
N ARG A 360 -2.16 30.18 -12.47
CA ARG A 360 -3.08 29.05 -12.23
C ARG A 360 -2.44 27.95 -11.38
N ILE A 361 -1.20 27.58 -11.71
CA ILE A 361 -0.43 26.55 -10.98
C ILE A 361 -0.29 26.94 -9.51
N ASN A 362 0.14 28.17 -9.22
CA ASN A 362 0.34 28.59 -7.84
C ASN A 362 -0.98 28.68 -7.04
N TRP A 363 -2.10 29.00 -7.72
CA TRP A 363 -3.42 28.97 -7.09
C TRP A 363 -3.89 27.54 -6.83
N SER A 364 -3.69 26.62 -7.78
CA SER A 364 -4.00 25.20 -7.61
C SER A 364 -3.17 24.60 -6.48
N ASP A 365 -1.86 24.86 -6.47
CA ASP A 365 -0.94 24.41 -5.43
C ASP A 365 -1.35 24.96 -4.05
N LEU A 366 -1.81 26.22 -3.98
CA LEU A 366 -2.33 26.78 -2.73
C LEU A 366 -3.60 26.04 -2.29
N GLU A 367 -4.56 25.84 -3.19
CA GLU A 367 -5.81 25.14 -2.90
C GLU A 367 -5.54 23.73 -2.35
N ASP A 368 -4.65 22.98 -3.00
CA ASP A 368 -4.20 21.67 -2.54
C ASP A 368 -3.56 21.75 -1.15
N MET A 369 -2.59 22.66 -0.95
CA MET A 369 -1.94 22.82 0.35
C MET A 369 -2.90 23.20 1.47
N LEU A 370 -3.93 24.02 1.19
CA LEU A 370 -4.96 24.35 2.16
C LEU A 370 -5.84 23.13 2.46
N ASN A 371 -6.30 22.41 1.44
CA ASN A 371 -7.16 21.23 1.62
C ASN A 371 -6.46 20.11 2.40
N TYR A 372 -5.17 19.88 2.17
CA TYR A 372 -4.42 18.83 2.87
C TYR A 372 -4.05 19.21 4.31
N ASN A 373 -3.71 20.49 4.54
CA ASN A 373 -3.08 20.90 5.79
C ASN A 373 -3.98 21.72 6.71
N LEU A 374 -5.11 22.23 6.23
CA LEU A 374 -6.14 22.85 7.07
C LEU A 374 -7.33 21.90 7.15
N LEU A 375 -7.48 21.21 8.28
CA LEU A 375 -8.58 20.26 8.46
C LEU A 375 -9.43 20.66 9.65
N PRO A 376 -10.75 20.45 9.60
CA PRO A 376 -11.56 20.56 10.80
C PRO A 376 -11.03 19.56 11.86
N PRO A 377 -11.27 19.81 13.15
CA PRO A 377 -11.00 18.79 14.17
C PRO A 377 -11.75 17.50 13.83
N TYR A 378 -11.18 16.34 14.14
CA TYR A 378 -11.89 15.07 14.06
C TYR A 378 -12.61 14.71 15.37
N TYR A 379 -13.66 13.91 15.28
CA TYR A 379 -14.37 13.44 16.46
C TYR A 379 -13.63 12.29 17.15
N ASN A 380 -13.75 12.23 18.47
CA ASN A 380 -13.29 11.10 19.26
C ASN A 380 -14.09 9.82 18.89
N PRO A 381 -13.43 8.73 18.48
CA PRO A 381 -14.09 7.48 18.10
C PRO A 381 -14.97 6.86 19.20
N ILE A 382 -14.67 7.07 20.49
CA ILE A 382 -15.36 6.43 21.62
C ILE A 382 -16.86 6.74 21.65
N GLY A 383 -17.28 7.89 21.11
CA GLY A 383 -18.68 8.31 21.08
C GLY A 383 -19.53 7.67 19.98
N PHE A 384 -18.96 6.77 19.18
CA PHE A 384 -19.57 6.30 17.94
C PHE A 384 -19.58 4.78 17.85
N GLU A 385 -20.67 4.25 17.30
CA GLU A 385 -20.81 2.83 17.01
C GLU A 385 -20.90 2.59 15.51
N LYS A 386 -20.22 1.53 15.05
CA LYS A 386 -20.11 1.19 13.64
C LYS A 386 -21.39 0.52 13.14
N MET A 387 -21.90 1.03 12.03
CA MET A 387 -22.94 0.41 11.23
C MET A 387 -22.41 0.07 9.85
N TYR A 388 -22.15 -1.21 9.65
CA TYR A 388 -21.80 -1.75 8.36
C TYR A 388 -23.01 -1.75 7.42
N ILE A 389 -22.80 -1.24 6.22
CA ILE A 389 -23.77 -1.32 5.13
C ILE A 389 -23.28 -2.36 4.10
N GLY A 390 -24.23 -3.08 3.52
CA GLY A 390 -23.98 -4.03 2.44
C GLY A 390 -23.78 -3.35 1.09
N LYS A 391 -23.08 -4.06 0.19
CA LYS A 391 -22.83 -3.65 -1.20
C LYS A 391 -24.09 -3.28 -1.99
N ASP A 392 -25.24 -3.84 -1.64
CA ASP A 392 -26.53 -3.63 -2.30
C ASP A 392 -27.12 -2.24 -2.04
N MET A 393 -26.62 -1.53 -1.04
CA MET A 393 -27.00 -0.17 -0.68
C MET A 393 -26.10 0.91 -1.28
N VAL A 394 -25.02 0.56 -1.98
CA VAL A 394 -24.16 1.56 -2.63
C VAL A 394 -24.52 1.65 -4.10
N ILE A 395 -24.81 2.87 -4.54
CA ILE A 395 -25.11 3.21 -5.92
C ILE A 395 -23.87 3.88 -6.50
N LYS A 396 -23.41 3.37 -7.64
CA LYS A 396 -22.38 3.99 -8.46
C LYS A 396 -22.86 3.97 -9.90
N GLU A 397 -23.02 5.15 -10.50
CA GLU A 397 -23.57 5.27 -11.86
C GLU A 397 -22.55 4.82 -12.90
N ASP A 398 -21.31 5.25 -12.72
CA ASP A 398 -20.17 4.88 -13.55
C ASP A 398 -18.83 4.98 -12.79
N GLU A 399 -17.75 4.65 -13.49
CA GLU A 399 -16.39 4.60 -12.93
C GLU A 399 -15.85 5.96 -12.46
N PHE A 400 -16.38 7.07 -12.98
CA PHE A 400 -16.00 8.44 -12.64
C PHE A 400 -16.93 9.08 -11.60
N SER A 401 -18.12 8.53 -11.42
CA SER A 401 -19.08 8.98 -10.41
C SER A 401 -18.58 8.66 -9.00
N SER A 402 -18.88 9.54 -8.05
CA SER A 402 -18.71 9.21 -6.63
C SER A 402 -19.76 8.17 -6.22
N PRO A 403 -19.43 7.19 -5.38
CA PRO A 403 -20.45 6.31 -4.83
C PRO A 403 -21.45 7.13 -4.01
N SER A 404 -22.66 6.62 -3.87
CA SER A 404 -23.72 7.22 -3.07
C SER A 404 -24.49 6.15 -2.32
N LEU A 405 -25.10 6.53 -1.19
CA LEU A 405 -25.91 5.63 -0.40
C LEU A 405 -27.36 5.61 -0.93
N ASP A 406 -27.88 4.42 -1.21
CA ASP A 406 -29.30 4.18 -1.46
C ASP A 406 -30.08 4.37 -0.16
N LEU A 407 -30.57 5.60 0.05
CA LEU A 407 -31.28 5.98 1.27
C LEU A 407 -32.57 5.18 1.47
N VAL A 408 -33.19 4.65 0.41
CA VAL A 408 -34.42 3.85 0.50
C VAL A 408 -34.10 2.47 1.07
N LYS A 409 -33.08 1.79 0.52
CA LYS A 409 -32.63 0.49 1.05
C LYS A 409 -32.04 0.64 2.44
N PHE A 410 -31.27 1.70 2.67
CA PHE A 410 -30.71 1.98 3.99
C PHE A 410 -31.80 2.21 5.04
N LYS A 411 -32.84 2.99 4.73
CA LYS A 411 -34.01 3.15 5.60
C LYS A 411 -34.70 1.82 5.90
N THR A 412 -34.87 0.98 4.88
CA THR A 412 -35.45 -0.36 5.05
C THR A 412 -34.60 -1.23 5.99
N LEU A 413 -33.27 -1.17 5.88
CA LEU A 413 -32.35 -1.85 6.80
C LEU A 413 -32.55 -1.36 8.24
N LEU A 414 -32.65 -0.05 8.45
CA LEU A 414 -32.86 0.56 9.76
C LEU A 414 -34.20 0.14 10.37
N GLU A 415 -35.29 0.18 9.60
CA GLU A 415 -36.61 -0.26 10.04
C GLU A 415 -36.60 -1.74 10.46
N ASN A 416 -35.95 -2.60 9.66
CA ASN A 416 -35.79 -4.02 9.98
C ASN A 416 -34.97 -4.27 11.26
N ARG A 417 -34.08 -3.33 11.62
CA ARG A 417 -33.29 -3.36 12.86
C ARG A 417 -33.98 -2.65 14.03
N GLY A 418 -35.21 -2.14 13.84
CA GLY A 418 -36.00 -1.49 14.88
C GLY A 418 -35.62 -0.04 15.18
N PHE A 419 -34.92 0.63 14.26
CA PHE A 419 -34.56 2.04 14.38
C PHE A 419 -35.75 2.94 14.01
N ASP A 420 -35.89 4.08 14.70
CA ASP A 420 -36.85 5.12 14.33
C ASP A 420 -36.29 5.93 13.16
N THR A 421 -36.91 5.81 11.99
CA THR A 421 -36.45 6.43 10.75
C THR A 421 -37.07 7.81 10.49
N THR A 422 -37.88 8.33 11.41
CA THR A 422 -38.58 9.62 11.25
C THR A 422 -37.70 10.84 11.52
N SER A 423 -36.56 10.66 12.22
CA SER A 423 -35.66 11.74 12.63
C SER A 423 -34.19 11.48 12.25
N LEU A 424 -33.95 10.83 11.12
CA LEU A 424 -32.59 10.53 10.66
C LEU A 424 -31.84 11.81 10.27
N SER A 425 -30.63 11.97 10.79
CA SER A 425 -29.72 13.05 10.42
C SER A 425 -28.37 12.48 10.02
N PHE A 426 -27.74 13.12 9.03
CA PHE A 426 -26.44 12.75 8.49
C PHE A 426 -25.47 13.90 8.62
N GLU A 427 -24.23 13.60 8.95
CA GLU A 427 -23.13 14.57 9.02
C GLU A 427 -21.96 14.07 8.17
N PHE A 428 -21.69 14.79 7.08
CA PHE A 428 -20.59 14.48 6.15
C PHE A 428 -19.40 15.43 6.35
N ASN A 429 -19.68 16.69 6.66
CA ASN A 429 -18.69 17.66 7.13
C ASN A 429 -18.99 17.99 8.58
N ARG A 430 -17.94 18.25 9.36
CA ARG A 430 -18.12 18.51 10.78
C ARG A 430 -19.04 19.70 11.04
N ASN A 431 -20.02 19.51 11.92
CA ASN A 431 -21.07 20.46 12.28
C ASN A 431 -22.06 20.82 11.15
N GLU A 432 -22.04 20.11 10.01
CA GLU A 432 -23.01 20.27 8.92
C GLU A 432 -23.98 19.10 8.89
N THR A 433 -25.19 19.33 9.37
CA THR A 433 -26.21 18.27 9.49
C THR A 433 -27.25 18.35 8.38
N PHE A 434 -27.50 17.19 7.77
CA PHE A 434 -28.50 16.99 6.74
C PHE A 434 -29.61 16.12 7.31
N SER A 435 -30.82 16.67 7.42
CA SER A 435 -31.98 15.90 7.83
C SER A 435 -32.57 15.19 6.62
N PHE A 436 -32.77 13.88 6.72
CA PHE A 436 -33.50 13.14 5.70
C PHE A 436 -35.00 13.21 6.03
N LEU A 437 -35.67 14.24 5.51
CA LEU A 437 -37.12 14.36 5.54
C LEU A 437 -37.67 13.84 4.22
N ILE A 438 -38.61 12.88 4.29
CA ILE A 438 -39.52 12.57 3.18
C ILE A 438 -40.79 13.38 3.38
#